data_AF-A0A661UVK3-F1
#
_entry.id   AF-A0A661UVK3-F1
#
_cell.length_a   1.000
_cell.length_b   1.000
_cell.length_c   1.000
_cell.angle_alpha   90.00
_cell.angle_beta   90.00
_cell.angle_gamma   90.00
#
_symmetry.space_group_name_H-M   'P 1'
#
loop_
_entity.id
_entity.type
_entity.pdbx_description
1 polymer ?
#
loop_
_entity_poly.entity_id
_entity_poly.type
_entity_poly.pdbx_seq_one_letter_code
_entity_poly.pdbx_strand_id
1 'polypeptide(L)' 'MNCREMVSGILAVRNTREDCKTDRNLDIKIKIAGKDINIVPYVQNTLKDIIKAYVKNLKGYRKGDSIDIKIRE' A
#
# COMPACT_ATOMS: atom_id res chain seq x y z
N MET A 1 -11.98 -12.34 14.36
CA MET A 1 -10.51 -12.20 14.45
C MET A 1 -10.15 -10.76 14.74
N ASN A 2 -9.89 -10.46 16.00
CA ASN A 2 -9.32 -9.19 16.46
C ASN A 2 -7.78 -9.25 16.44
N CYS A 3 -7.10 -8.12 16.70
CA CYS A 3 -5.64 -8.06 16.66
C CYS A 3 -4.95 -9.01 17.65
N ARG A 4 -5.55 -9.27 18.82
CA ARG A 4 -4.98 -10.20 19.81
C ARG A 4 -5.07 -11.64 19.33
N GLU A 5 -6.26 -12.06 18.87
CA GLU A 5 -6.49 -13.38 18.28
C GLU A 5 -5.56 -13.63 17.09
N MET A 6 -5.32 -12.60 16.27
CA MET A 6 -4.40 -12.70 15.14
C MET A 6 -2.97 -12.97 15.59
N VAL A 7 -2.45 -12.21 16.54
CA VAL A 7 -1.09 -12.41 17.07
C VAL A 7 -0.95 -13.80 17.71
N SER A 8 -1.95 -14.25 18.47
CA SER A 8 -1.95 -15.61 19.01
C SER A 8 -1.91 -16.68 17.91
N GLY A 9 -2.64 -16.48 16.81
CA GLY A 9 -2.61 -17.37 15.65
C GLY A 9 -1.25 -17.40 14.94
N ILE A 10 -0.59 -16.24 14.82
CA ILE A 10 0.76 -16.13 14.23
C ILE A 10 1.79 -16.86 15.09
N LEU A 11 1.77 -16.65 16.41
CA LEU A 11 2.68 -17.33 17.34
C LEU A 11 2.47 -18.85 17.36
N ALA A 12 1.24 -19.31 17.12
CA ALA A 12 0.90 -20.72 17.02
C ALA A 12 1.13 -21.32 15.62
N VAL A 13 1.71 -20.57 14.67
CA VAL A 13 1.96 -20.99 13.27
C VAL A 13 0.68 -21.40 12.53
N ARG A 14 -0.47 -20.87 12.95
CA ARG A 14 -1.77 -21.07 12.29
C ARG A 14 -2.06 -19.98 11.27
N ASN A 15 -1.50 -18.80 11.49
CA ASN A 15 -1.64 -17.63 10.64
C ASN A 15 -0.24 -17.08 10.32
N THR A 16 -0.15 -16.30 9.26
CA THR A 16 1.02 -15.54 8.86
C THR A 16 0.77 -14.04 9.05
N ARG A 17 1.83 -13.22 8.90
CA ARG A 17 1.65 -11.76 8.88
C ARG A 17 0.80 -11.32 7.69
N GLU A 18 0.90 -12.00 6.56
CA GLU A 18 0.17 -11.67 5.33
C GLU A 18 -1.35 -11.85 5.50
N ASP A 19 -1.77 -12.71 6.43
CA ASP A 19 -3.18 -12.88 6.79
C ASP A 19 -3.75 -11.66 7.55
N CYS A 20 -2.88 -10.75 8.02
CA CYS A 20 -3.29 -9.61 8.83
C CYS A 20 -3.83 -8.50 7.93
N LYS A 21 -5.08 -8.13 8.15
CA LYS A 21 -5.76 -7.06 7.38
C LYS A 21 -5.09 -5.68 7.52
N THR A 22 -4.27 -5.49 8.56
CA THR A 22 -3.47 -4.28 8.77
C THR A 22 -2.01 -4.47 8.38
N ASP A 23 -1.64 -5.65 7.84
CA ASP A 23 -0.28 -5.89 7.41
C ASP A 23 0.08 -4.96 6.26
N ARG A 24 1.31 -4.47 6.31
CA ARG A 24 1.75 -3.32 5.52
C ARG A 24 2.42 -3.78 4.24
N ASN A 25 1.84 -4.75 3.52
CA ASN A 25 2.31 -5.05 2.17
C ASN A 25 2.13 -3.77 1.32
N LEU A 26 3.25 -3.14 0.97
CA LEU A 26 3.30 -1.82 0.36
C LEU A 26 3.17 -1.97 -1.16
N ASP A 27 1.95 -1.85 -1.68
CA ASP A 27 1.70 -1.69 -3.11
C ASP A 27 2.16 -0.31 -3.62
N ILE A 28 2.31 0.65 -2.69
CA ILE A 28 2.72 2.03 -2.96
C ILE A 28 3.80 2.45 -1.97
N LYS A 29 4.83 3.14 -2.48
CA LYS A 29 5.89 3.77 -1.68
C LYS A 29 5.80 5.28 -1.79
N ILE A 30 5.63 5.96 -0.66
CA ILE A 30 5.69 7.42 -0.56
C ILE A 30 6.95 7.80 0.20
N LYS A 31 7.72 8.73 -0.35
CA LYS A 31 8.92 9.28 0.29
C LYS A 31 8.70 10.74 0.65
N ILE A 32 8.87 11.08 1.94
CA ILE A 32 8.89 12.47 2.43
C ILE A 32 10.29 12.74 2.97
N ALA A 33 10.94 13.79 2.46
CA ALA A 33 12.34 14.10 2.79
C ALA A 33 13.29 12.88 2.64
N GLY A 34 13.06 12.05 1.61
CA GLY A 34 13.84 10.84 1.36
C GLY A 34 13.51 9.63 2.25
N LYS A 35 12.61 9.76 3.22
CA LYS A 35 12.19 8.66 4.11
C LYS A 35 10.92 7.99 3.60
N ASP A 36 10.94 6.67 3.52
CA ASP A 36 9.74 5.87 3.21
C ASP A 36 8.73 5.97 4.36
N ILE A 37 7.49 6.33 4.02
CA ILE A 37 6.40 6.44 4.99
C ILE A 37 5.61 5.13 5.00
N ASN A 38 5.42 4.57 6.20
CA ASN A 38 4.57 3.39 6.39
C ASN A 38 3.10 3.80 6.39
N ILE A 39 2.36 3.33 5.39
CA ILE A 39 0.95 3.68 5.18
C ILE A 39 0.09 2.44 5.44
N VAL A 40 -1.04 2.62 6.12
CA VAL A 40 -2.01 1.54 6.36
C VAL A 40 -2.68 1.11 5.04
N PRO A 41 -3.08 -0.17 4.88
CA PRO A 41 -3.61 -0.69 3.61
C PRO A 41 -4.77 0.10 3.02
N TYR A 42 -5.69 0.57 3.86
CA TYR A 42 -6.82 1.40 3.43
C TYR A 42 -6.35 2.66 2.68
N VAL A 43 -5.42 3.40 3.27
CA VAL A 43 -4.90 4.65 2.66
C VAL A 43 -4.10 4.35 1.40
N GLN A 44 -3.35 3.23 1.35
CA GLN A 44 -2.67 2.81 0.13
C GLN A 44 -3.66 2.56 -1.01
N ASN A 45 -4.74 1.81 -0.77
CA ASN A 45 -5.74 1.52 -1.79
C ASN A 45 -6.42 2.79 -2.31
N THR A 46 -6.84 3.68 -1.42
CA THR A 46 -7.47 4.94 -1.81
C THR A 46 -6.53 5.80 -2.65
N LEU A 47 -5.27 5.94 -2.24
CA LEU A 47 -4.28 6.73 -3.00
C LEU A 47 -3.99 6.11 -4.38
N LYS A 48 -3.90 4.78 -4.46
CA LYS A 48 -3.73 4.01 -5.71
C LYS A 48 -4.84 4.32 -6.71
N ASP A 49 -6.08 4.27 -6.26
CA ASP A 49 -7.25 4.44 -7.12
C ASP A 49 -7.35 5.88 -7.62
N ILE A 50 -7.07 6.86 -6.75
CA ILE A 50 -7.04 8.28 -7.11
C ILE A 50 -5.94 8.54 -8.14
N ILE A 51 -4.70 8.11 -7.88
CA ILE A 51 -3.58 8.28 -8.81
C ILE A 51 -3.90 7.64 -10.17
N LYS A 52 -4.40 6.40 -10.17
CA LYS A 52 -4.80 5.71 -11.41
C LYS A 52 -5.91 6.45 -12.14
N ALA A 53 -6.88 7.02 -11.42
CA ALA A 53 -7.97 7.77 -12.03
C ALA A 53 -7.47 9.02 -12.78
N TYR A 54 -6.41 9.67 -12.29
CA TYR A 54 -5.77 10.78 -12.99
C TYR A 54 -4.89 10.32 -14.14
N VAL A 55 -3.98 9.37 -13.90
CA VAL A 55 -2.96 8.99 -14.90
C VAL A 55 -3.53 8.20 -16.08
N LYS A 56 -4.65 7.47 -15.92
CA LYS A 56 -5.27 6.68 -17.00
C LYS A 56 -5.69 7.53 -18.20
N ASN A 57 -5.91 8.82 -18.00
CA ASN A 57 -6.33 9.76 -19.04
C ASN A 57 -5.14 10.44 -19.72
N LEU A 58 -3.91 10.24 -19.22
CA LEU A 58 -2.71 10.86 -19.77
C LEU A 58 -2.19 10.07 -20.98
N LYS A 59 -1.68 10.81 -21.98
CA LYS A 59 -1.01 10.21 -23.15
C LYS A 59 0.19 9.39 -22.68
N GLY A 60 0.26 8.13 -23.12
CA GLY A 60 1.36 7.23 -22.79
C GLY A 60 1.11 6.28 -21.61
N TYR A 61 -0.06 6.36 -20.95
CA TYR A 61 -0.42 5.36 -19.94
C TYR A 61 -0.63 3.98 -20.57
N ARG A 62 0.01 2.96 -20.00
CA ARG A 62 -0.28 1.54 -20.28
C ARG A 62 -0.57 0.83 -18.98
N LYS A 63 -1.57 -0.05 -19.02
CA LYS A 63 -1.97 -0.84 -17.85
C LYS A 63 -0.81 -1.77 -17.47
N GLY A 64 -0.32 -1.64 -16.24
CA GLY A 64 0.76 -2.48 -15.71
C GLY A 64 2.11 -1.77 -15.61
N ASP A 65 2.27 -0.61 -16.24
CA ASP A 65 3.50 0.17 -16.15
C ASP A 65 3.67 0.80 -14.75
N SER A 66 4.92 1.02 -14.34
CA SER A 66 5.24 1.75 -13.12
C SER A 66 4.88 3.22 -13.26
N ILE A 67 4.33 3.80 -12.19
CA ILE A 67 3.95 5.21 -12.13
C ILE A 67 4.83 5.90 -11.09
N ASP A 68 5.70 6.81 -11.54
CA ASP A 68 6.56 7.62 -10.68
C ASP A 68 6.03 9.07 -10.62
N ILE A 69 5.56 9.50 -9.46
CA ILE A 69 5.08 10.87 -9.24
C ILE A 69 6.10 11.62 -8.38
N LYS A 70 6.53 12.79 -8.87
CA LYS A 70 7.44 13.70 -8.15
C LYS A 70 6.76 15.05 -8.03
N ILE A 71 6.51 15.48 -6.79
CA ILE A 71 5.95 16.80 -6.45
C ILE A 71 7.06 17.59 -5.76
N ARG A 72 7.19 18.88 -6.10
CA ARG A 72 8.08 19.84 -5.41
C ARG A 72 7.18 20.90 -4.78
N GLU A 73 7.32 21.10 -3.47
CA GLU A 73 6.69 22.18 -2.70
C GLU A 73 7.75 23.19 -2.27
#